data_AF-A0A094PMX6-F1
#
_entry.id   AF-A0A094PMX6-F1
#
_cell.length_a   1.000
_cell.length_b   1.000
_cell.length_c   1.000
_cell.angle_alpha   90.00
_cell.angle_beta   90.00
_cell.angle_gamma   90.00
#
_symmetry.space_group_name_H-M   'P 1'
#
loop_
_entity.id
_entity.type
_entity.pdbx_description
1 polymer ?
#
loop_
_entity_poly.entity_id
_entity_poly.type
_entity_poly.pdbx_seq_one_letter_code
_entity_poly.pdbx_strand_id
1 'polypeptide(L)'
;MVADLVIIVALVFSTVIGYRNGLIRTLFKFIGFVAGGVLGIYLSLKFSHDWSLDVKRISFVIASIVGGGYLCSFIAGALAKGLRATIFRGPIAFLDSVAGALLEIARTVIALYLIATVLLWSPWQAAQNQITDSQILPKVQPYIPGLITQANDWVKEEFLNLRL
;
A
#
# COMPACT_ATOMS: atom_id res chain seq x y z
N MET A 1 -13.36 17.11 -1.90
CA MET A 1 -12.09 16.37 -1.74
C MET A 1 -12.36 14.90 -1.99
N VAL A 2 -12.31 14.49 -3.26
CA VAL A 2 -12.66 13.10 -3.65
C VAL A 2 -11.64 12.12 -3.07
N ALA A 3 -10.36 12.53 -2.98
CA ALA A 3 -9.31 11.73 -2.35
C ALA A 3 -9.65 11.32 -0.90
N ASP A 4 -10.10 12.26 -0.07
CA ASP A 4 -10.43 11.98 1.34
C ASP A 4 -11.61 11.01 1.46
N LEU A 5 -12.61 11.13 0.59
CA LEU A 5 -13.72 10.17 0.55
C LEU A 5 -13.23 8.76 0.18
N VAL A 6 -12.35 8.66 -0.82
CA VAL A 6 -11.73 7.37 -1.22
C VAL A 6 -10.92 6.79 -0.07
N ILE A 7 -10.14 7.60 0.65
CA ILE A 7 -9.36 7.17 1.82
C ILE A 7 -10.29 6.64 2.91
N ILE A 8 -11.33 7.40 3.28
CA ILE A 8 -12.29 6.98 4.31
C ILE A 8 -12.96 5.65 3.95
N VAL A 9 -13.45 5.53 2.71
CA VAL A 9 -14.07 4.30 2.22
C VAL A 9 -13.09 3.13 2.29
N ALA A 10 -11.84 3.33 1.83
CA ALA A 10 -10.80 2.32 1.90
C ALA A 10 -10.48 1.91 3.34
N LEU A 11 -10.45 2.84 4.30
CA LEU A 11 -10.23 2.58 5.72
C LEU A 11 -11.37 1.77 6.34
N VAL A 12 -12.62 2.07 5.99
CA VAL A 12 -13.78 1.31 6.47
C VAL A 12 -13.70 -0.14 5.97
N PHE A 13 -13.48 -0.35 4.67
CA PHE A 13 -13.32 -1.70 4.12
C PHE A 13 -12.13 -2.43 4.73
N SER A 14 -11.01 -1.73 4.90
CA SER A 14 -9.79 -2.26 5.51
C SER A 14 -10.04 -2.73 6.94
N THR A 15 -10.76 -1.94 7.74
CA THR A 15 -11.15 -2.30 9.11
C THR A 15 -11.95 -3.60 9.14
N VAL A 16 -12.98 -3.73 8.28
CA VAL A 16 -13.83 -4.92 8.21
C VAL A 16 -13.02 -6.14 7.75
N ILE A 17 -12.15 -5.98 6.75
CA ILE A 17 -11.32 -7.06 6.22
C ILE A 17 -10.30 -7.52 7.27
N GLY A 18 -9.60 -6.60 7.93
CA GLY A 18 -8.63 -6.91 8.97
C GLY A 18 -9.26 -7.58 10.19
N TYR A 19 -10.42 -7.07 10.62
CA TYR A 19 -11.19 -7.67 11.71
C TYR A 19 -11.59 -9.12 11.42
N ARG A 20 -12.05 -9.41 10.20
CA ARG A 20 -12.40 -10.78 9.80
C ARG A 20 -11.20 -11.70 9.66
N ASN A 21 -10.05 -11.16 9.28
CA ASN A 21 -8.83 -11.94 9.07
C ASN A 21 -8.09 -12.28 10.37
N GLY A 22 -8.22 -11.46 11.43
CA GLY A 22 -7.42 -11.60 12.64
C GLY A 22 -5.97 -11.13 12.44
N LEU A 23 -5.18 -11.11 13.50
CA LEU A 23 -3.83 -10.55 13.51
C LEU A 23 -2.87 -11.36 12.65
N ILE A 24 -2.78 -12.68 12.89
CA ILE A 24 -1.79 -13.55 12.21
C ILE A 24 -1.99 -13.49 10.70
N ARG A 25 -3.22 -13.70 10.22
CA ARG A 25 -3.48 -13.70 8.78
C ARG A 25 -3.20 -12.33 8.17
N THR A 26 -3.56 -11.25 8.86
CA THR A 26 -3.30 -9.89 8.40
C THR A 26 -1.81 -9.58 8.37
N LEU A 27 -1.02 -10.10 9.31
CA LEU A 27 0.43 -9.95 9.34
C LEU A 27 1.09 -10.62 8.14
N PHE A 28 0.71 -11.86 7.81
CA PHE A 28 1.20 -12.52 6.59
C PHE A 28 0.79 -11.75 5.34
N LYS A 29 -0.46 -11.28 5.26
CA LYS A 29 -0.93 -10.43 4.16
C LYS A 29 -0.13 -9.12 4.06
N PHE A 30 0.26 -8.54 5.19
CA PHE A 30 1.06 -7.33 5.25
C PHE A 30 2.47 -7.57 4.71
N ILE A 31 3.14 -8.62 5.20
CA ILE A 31 4.48 -9.01 4.75
C ILE A 31 4.47 -9.32 3.25
N GLY A 32 3.48 -10.11 2.79
CA GLY A 32 3.30 -10.38 1.37
C GLY A 32 3.05 -9.13 0.54
N PHE A 33 2.30 -8.15 1.07
CA PHE A 33 2.08 -6.87 0.41
C PHE A 33 3.37 -6.07 0.26
N VAL A 34 4.17 -5.95 1.31
CA VAL A 34 5.45 -5.23 1.26
C VAL A 34 6.41 -5.91 0.29
N ALA A 35 6.60 -7.24 0.42
CA ALA A 35 7.49 -7.99 -0.47
C ALA A 35 7.05 -7.91 -1.94
N GLY A 36 5.76 -8.08 -2.21
CA GLY A 36 5.19 -7.96 -3.56
C GLY A 36 5.26 -6.53 -4.10
N GLY A 37 5.11 -5.52 -3.24
CA GLY A 37 5.25 -4.11 -3.60
C GLY A 37 6.67 -3.78 -4.01
N VAL A 38 7.67 -4.20 -3.23
CA VAL A 38 9.11 -4.02 -3.55
C VAL A 38 9.46 -4.72 -4.87
N LEU A 39 9.00 -5.96 -5.07
CA LEU A 39 9.16 -6.67 -6.34
C LEU A 39 8.45 -5.94 -7.49
N GLY A 40 7.27 -5.39 -7.23
CA GLY A 40 6.51 -4.58 -8.18
C GLY A 40 7.28 -3.34 -8.62
N ILE A 41 7.89 -2.61 -7.68
CA ILE A 41 8.78 -1.48 -7.98
C ILE A 41 9.92 -1.96 -8.88
N TYR A 42 10.69 -2.96 -8.44
CA TYR A 42 11.84 -3.47 -9.16
C TYR A 42 11.52 -3.85 -10.61
N LEU A 43 10.45 -4.64 -10.81
CA LEU A 43 10.04 -5.06 -12.14
C LEU A 43 9.56 -3.88 -12.97
N SER A 44 8.76 -2.99 -12.38
CA SER A 44 8.20 -1.85 -13.11
C SER A 44 9.30 -0.91 -13.62
N LEU A 45 10.30 -0.61 -12.78
CA LEU A 45 11.43 0.23 -13.15
C LEU A 45 12.28 -0.45 -14.22
N LYS A 46 12.56 -1.75 -14.06
CA LYS A 46 13.33 -2.52 -15.05
C LYS A 46 12.66 -2.56 -16.44
N PHE A 47 11.33 -2.69 -16.51
CA PHE A 47 10.61 -2.77 -17.77
C PHE A 47 10.23 -1.42 -18.38
N SER A 48 10.20 -0.36 -17.57
CA SER A 48 9.80 0.99 -18.01
C SER A 48 10.93 2.01 -18.03
N HIS A 49 12.18 1.56 -17.89
CA HIS A 49 13.39 2.39 -17.90
C HIS A 49 13.44 3.33 -19.12
N ASP A 50 13.17 2.80 -20.31
CA ASP A 50 13.25 3.57 -21.57
C ASP A 50 11.96 4.36 -21.88
N TRP A 51 10.96 4.33 -21.01
CA TRP A 51 9.67 4.97 -21.27
C TRP A 51 9.71 6.45 -20.89
N SER A 52 9.06 7.29 -21.69
CA SER A 52 8.81 8.68 -21.35
C SER A 52 8.01 8.81 -20.05
N LEU A 53 8.24 9.90 -19.33
CA LEU A 53 7.56 10.21 -18.07
C LEU A 53 6.13 10.70 -18.35
N ASP A 54 5.27 9.77 -18.75
CA ASP A 54 3.87 10.01 -19.05
C ASP A 54 2.94 9.22 -18.13
N VAL A 55 1.64 9.53 -18.22
CA VAL A 55 0.57 8.83 -17.49
C VAL A 55 0.67 7.31 -17.67
N LYS A 56 1.13 6.83 -18.83
CA LYS A 56 1.35 5.40 -19.12
C LYS A 56 2.39 4.76 -18.20
N ARG A 57 3.59 5.35 -18.08
CA ARG A 57 4.67 4.82 -17.24
C ARG A 57 4.25 4.80 -15.78
N ILE A 58 3.58 5.86 -15.34
CA ILE A 58 3.16 6.02 -13.95
C ILE A 58 2.03 5.06 -13.60
N SER A 59 1.05 4.91 -14.47
CA SER A 59 -0.02 3.93 -14.30
C SER A 59 0.54 2.52 -14.25
N PHE A 60 1.56 2.22 -15.06
CA PHE A 60 2.25 0.93 -15.03
C PHE A 60 2.97 0.69 -13.70
N VAL A 61 3.75 1.65 -13.21
CA VAL A 61 4.44 1.52 -11.91
C VAL A 61 3.44 1.36 -10.76
N ILE A 62 2.42 2.23 -10.68
CA ILE A 62 1.37 2.09 -9.66
C ILE A 62 0.70 0.72 -9.75
N ALA A 63 0.33 0.28 -10.96
CA ALA A 63 -0.29 -1.02 -11.18
C ALA A 63 0.63 -2.19 -10.78
N SER A 64 1.93 -2.12 -11.04
CA SER A 64 2.89 -3.14 -10.64
C SER A 64 3.08 -3.20 -9.13
N ILE A 65 3.17 -2.05 -8.45
CA ILE A 65 3.34 -1.99 -6.98
C ILE A 65 2.09 -2.52 -6.29
N VAL A 66 0.92 -1.99 -6.67
CA VAL A 66 -0.37 -2.37 -6.09
C VAL A 66 -0.68 -3.81 -6.47
N GLY A 67 -0.59 -4.16 -7.75
CA GLY A 67 -0.87 -5.51 -8.26
C GLY A 67 0.07 -6.56 -7.68
N GLY A 68 1.38 -6.31 -7.68
CA GLY A 68 2.38 -7.20 -7.08
C GLY A 68 2.16 -7.35 -5.58
N GLY A 69 1.93 -6.24 -4.87
CA GLY A 69 1.63 -6.25 -3.44
C GLY A 69 0.37 -7.06 -3.11
N TYR A 70 -0.75 -6.81 -3.77
CA TYR A 70 -1.99 -7.55 -3.51
C TYR A 70 -1.91 -9.03 -3.92
N LEU A 71 -1.19 -9.35 -5.00
CA LEU A 71 -0.98 -10.73 -5.44
C LEU A 71 -0.17 -11.54 -4.40
N CYS A 72 0.99 -11.04 -3.99
CA CYS A 72 1.81 -11.69 -2.96
C CYS A 72 1.09 -11.70 -1.61
N SER A 73 0.34 -10.64 -1.27
CA SER A 73 -0.50 -10.60 -0.08
C SER A 73 -1.56 -11.69 -0.07
N PHE A 74 -2.21 -11.94 -1.21
CA PHE A 74 -3.21 -12.99 -1.34
C PHE A 74 -2.60 -14.37 -1.12
N ILE A 75 -1.45 -14.65 -1.74
CA ILE A 75 -0.70 -15.91 -1.57
C ILE A 75 -0.29 -16.10 -0.10
N ALA A 76 0.31 -15.08 0.51
CA ALA A 76 0.71 -15.13 1.92
C ALA A 76 -0.48 -15.33 2.86
N GLY A 77 -1.60 -14.67 2.60
CA GLY A 77 -2.85 -14.82 3.35
C GLY A 77 -3.54 -16.17 3.15
N ALA A 78 -3.28 -16.86 2.03
CA ALA A 78 -3.72 -18.23 1.79
C ALA A 78 -2.87 -19.23 2.57
N LEU A 79 -1.54 -19.06 2.58
CA LEU A 79 -0.62 -19.87 3.38
C LEU A 79 -0.92 -19.74 4.89
N ALA A 80 -1.27 -18.54 5.34
CA ALA A 80 -1.60 -18.27 6.74
C ALA A 80 -3.00 -18.75 7.17
N LYS A 81 -3.84 -19.22 6.24
CA LYS A 81 -5.23 -19.62 6.53
C LYS A 81 -5.30 -20.76 7.55
N GLY A 82 -4.30 -21.66 7.54
CA GLY A 82 -4.20 -22.77 8.49
C GLY A 82 -3.77 -22.38 9.91
N LEU A 83 -3.06 -21.26 10.09
CA LEU A 83 -2.50 -20.88 11.40
C LEU A 83 -3.53 -20.32 12.38
N ARG A 84 -4.60 -19.68 11.89
CA ARG A 84 -5.60 -19.02 12.75
C ARG A 84 -6.46 -20.01 13.56
N ALA A 85 -6.71 -21.21 13.02
CA ALA A 85 -7.59 -22.19 13.65
C ALA A 85 -7.09 -22.73 15.00
N THR A 86 -5.80 -22.57 15.28
CA THR A 86 -5.11 -23.25 16.38
C THR A 86 -4.86 -22.35 17.61
N ILE A 87 -4.78 -21.02 17.44
CA ILE A 87 -4.13 -20.15 18.45
C ILE A 87 -5.10 -19.26 19.25
N PHE A 88 -6.17 -18.73 18.66
CA PHE A 88 -7.04 -17.76 19.34
C PHE A 88 -8.47 -18.28 19.51
N ARG A 89 -8.84 -18.62 20.75
CA ARG A 89 -10.22 -18.99 21.16
C ARG A 89 -10.68 -18.12 22.34
N GLY A 90 -11.99 -17.87 22.43
CA GLY A 90 -12.59 -17.12 23.53
C GLY A 90 -12.35 -15.59 23.46
N PRO A 91 -12.34 -14.85 24.58
CA PRO A 91 -12.29 -13.37 24.59
C PRO A 91 -11.03 -12.77 23.94
N ILE A 92 -9.93 -13.53 23.87
CA ILE A 92 -8.68 -13.11 23.20
C ILE A 92 -8.87 -12.99 21.67
N ALA A 93 -9.86 -13.69 21.10
CA ALA A 93 -10.19 -13.57 19.68
C ALA A 93 -10.69 -12.16 19.29
N PHE A 94 -11.26 -11.40 20.23
CA PHE A 94 -11.61 -10.01 20.01
C PHE A 94 -10.35 -9.16 19.82
N LEU A 95 -9.35 -9.32 20.69
CA LEU A 95 -8.07 -8.62 20.59
C LEU A 95 -7.31 -8.99 19.30
N ASP A 96 -7.32 -10.27 18.91
CA ASP A 96 -6.79 -10.73 17.60
C ASP A 96 -7.45 -10.00 16.43
N SER A 97 -8.77 -9.85 16.48
CA SER A 97 -9.55 -9.20 15.41
C SER A 97 -9.31 -7.69 15.38
N VAL A 98 -9.26 -7.01 16.54
CA VAL A 98 -8.94 -5.58 16.63
C VAL A 98 -7.52 -5.31 16.14
N ALA A 99 -6.54 -6.11 16.56
CA ALA A 99 -5.16 -5.98 16.11
C ALA A 99 -5.04 -6.26 14.59
N GLY A 100 -5.79 -7.23 14.07
CA GLY A 100 -5.93 -7.46 12.63
C GLY A 100 -6.52 -6.25 11.89
N ALA A 101 -7.54 -5.60 12.43
CA ALA A 101 -8.13 -4.40 11.85
C ALA A 101 -7.12 -3.24 11.79
N LEU A 102 -6.41 -2.98 12.89
CA LEU A 102 -5.38 -1.93 12.97
C LEU A 102 -4.24 -2.17 11.97
N LEU A 103 -3.80 -3.43 11.83
CA LEU A 103 -2.74 -3.78 10.91
C LEU A 103 -3.16 -3.66 9.44
N GLU A 104 -4.40 -4.02 9.10
CA GLU A 104 -4.93 -3.83 7.75
C GLU A 104 -5.10 -2.33 7.44
N ILE A 105 -5.55 -1.52 8.41
CA ILE A 105 -5.62 -0.06 8.29
C ILE A 105 -4.24 0.51 7.97
N ALA A 106 -3.21 0.14 8.75
CA ALA A 106 -1.85 0.58 8.51
C ALA A 106 -1.36 0.22 7.10
N ARG A 107 -1.65 -1.01 6.66
CA ARG A 107 -1.37 -1.46 5.29
C ARG A 107 -2.02 -0.57 4.23
N THR A 108 -3.30 -0.26 4.41
CA THR A 108 -4.09 0.56 3.49
C THR A 108 -3.57 1.99 3.44
N VAL A 109 -3.23 2.58 4.60
CA VAL A 109 -2.62 3.91 4.66
C VAL A 109 -1.29 3.94 3.92
N ILE A 110 -0.43 2.94 4.11
CA ILE A 110 0.84 2.81 3.40
C ILE A 110 0.62 2.73 1.88
N ALA A 111 -0.31 1.89 1.43
CA ALA A 111 -0.62 1.74 0.01
C ALA A 111 -1.12 3.06 -0.60
N LEU A 112 -2.06 3.74 0.07
CA LEU A 112 -2.62 5.00 -0.39
C LEU A 112 -1.57 6.12 -0.41
N TYR A 113 -0.70 6.19 0.60
CA TYR A 113 0.39 7.14 0.65
C TYR A 113 1.36 6.95 -0.52
N LEU A 114 1.76 5.70 -0.80
CA LEU A 114 2.65 5.39 -1.92
C LEU A 114 2.01 5.76 -3.26
N ILE A 115 0.73 5.44 -3.46
CA ILE A 115 0.00 5.84 -4.68
C ILE A 115 -0.04 7.36 -4.80
N ALA A 116 -0.34 8.07 -3.71
CA ALA A 116 -0.39 9.53 -3.71
C ALA A 116 0.97 10.16 -4.03
N THR A 117 2.08 9.67 -3.47
CA THR A 117 3.41 10.21 -3.76
C THR A 117 3.81 10.00 -5.22
N VAL A 118 3.53 8.82 -5.78
CA VAL A 118 3.80 8.55 -7.20
C VAL A 118 2.92 9.41 -8.12
N LEU A 119 1.66 9.65 -7.76
CA LEU A 119 0.76 10.54 -8.51
C LEU A 119 1.19 12.01 -8.45
N LEU A 120 1.81 12.47 -7.36
CA LEU A 120 2.36 13.82 -7.27
C LEU A 120 3.51 14.08 -8.25
N TRP A 121 4.25 13.04 -8.64
CA TRP A 121 5.30 13.14 -9.66
C TRP A 121 4.78 12.98 -11.09
N SER A 122 3.47 12.74 -11.24
CA SER A 122 2.86 12.50 -12.54
C SER A 122 2.51 13.78 -13.27
N PRO A 123 2.44 13.78 -14.62
CA PRO A 123 1.95 14.93 -15.37
C PRO A 123 0.43 15.12 -15.23
N TRP A 124 -0.27 14.35 -14.40
CA TRP A 124 -1.72 14.39 -14.26
C TRP A 124 -2.17 15.43 -13.23
N GLN A 125 -2.44 16.66 -13.66
CA GLN A 125 -2.78 17.77 -12.75
C GLN A 125 -4.04 17.51 -11.92
N ALA A 126 -5.07 16.87 -12.49
CA ALA A 126 -6.29 16.59 -11.74
C ALA A 126 -6.05 15.66 -10.54
N ALA A 127 -5.16 14.66 -10.68
CA ALA A 127 -4.77 13.80 -9.58
C ALA A 127 -3.94 14.56 -8.53
N GLN A 128 -2.99 15.40 -8.98
CA GLN A 128 -2.19 16.23 -8.07
C GLN A 128 -3.07 17.15 -7.23
N ASN A 129 -4.01 17.86 -7.83
CA ASN A 129 -4.91 18.78 -7.11
C ASN A 129 -5.70 18.04 -6.01
N GLN A 130 -6.23 16.84 -6.30
CA GLN A 130 -6.95 16.06 -5.29
C GLN A 130 -6.08 15.62 -4.12
N ILE A 131 -4.79 15.37 -4.36
CA ILE A 131 -3.83 14.96 -3.34
C ILE A 131 -3.37 16.17 -2.52
N THR A 132 -3.04 17.28 -3.18
CA THR A 132 -2.62 18.53 -2.53
C THR A 132 -3.73 19.12 -1.66
N ASP A 133 -4.98 19.02 -2.12
CA ASP A 133 -6.12 19.50 -1.33
C ASP A 133 -6.37 18.62 -0.09
N SER A 134 -5.92 17.34 -0.07
CA SER A 134 -6.23 16.33 0.96
C SER A 134 -5.90 16.78 2.39
N GLN A 135 -6.83 16.57 3.33
CA GLN A 135 -6.62 16.86 4.75
C GLN A 135 -6.09 15.63 5.52
N ILE A 136 -6.23 14.43 4.95
CA ILE A 136 -5.86 13.18 5.61
C ILE A 136 -4.40 12.80 5.31
N LEU A 137 -3.98 12.92 4.05
CA LEU A 137 -2.62 12.58 3.63
C LEU A 137 -1.49 13.27 4.44
N PRO A 138 -1.53 14.59 4.70
CA PRO A 138 -0.50 15.23 5.51
C PRO A 138 -0.50 14.77 6.97
N LYS A 139 -1.63 14.31 7.51
CA LYS A 139 -1.73 13.81 8.90
C LYS A 139 -1.14 12.42 9.06
N VAL A 140 -1.20 11.58 8.03
CA VAL A 140 -0.63 10.22 8.08
C VAL A 140 0.86 10.18 7.75
N GLN A 141 1.38 11.17 7.01
CA GLN A 141 2.77 11.24 6.58
C GLN A 141 3.80 11.02 7.72
N PRO A 142 3.65 11.61 8.93
CA PRO A 142 4.62 11.40 10.02
C PRO A 142 4.68 9.96 10.55
N TYR A 143 3.65 9.16 10.29
CA TYR A 143 3.55 7.77 10.77
C TYR A 143 3.98 6.74 9.72
N ILE A 144 4.38 7.18 8.53
CA ILE A 144 4.82 6.29 7.47
C ILE A 144 6.19 5.68 7.83
N PRO A 145 6.35 4.35 7.77
CA PRO A 145 7.62 3.70 8.08
C PRO A 145 8.74 4.12 7.12
N GLY A 146 9.98 4.21 7.62
CA GLY A 146 11.15 4.58 6.82
C GLY A 146 11.42 3.66 5.61
N LEU A 147 10.99 2.39 5.66
CA LEU A 147 11.06 1.49 4.51
C LEU A 147 10.23 2.00 3.31
N ILE A 148 9.08 2.64 3.58
CA ILE A 148 8.19 3.17 2.54
C ILE A 148 8.75 4.48 2.00
N THR A 149 9.36 5.31 2.84
CA THR A 149 10.03 6.53 2.36
C THR A 149 11.23 6.20 1.48
N GLN A 150 12.04 5.19 1.84
CA GLN A 150 13.13 4.70 0.98
C GLN A 150 12.62 4.16 -0.36
N ALA A 151 11.51 3.41 -0.35
CA ALA A 151 10.89 2.94 -1.58
C ALA A 151 10.44 4.12 -2.46
N ASN A 152 9.87 5.17 -1.87
CA ASN A 152 9.51 6.40 -2.57
C ASN A 152 10.74 7.11 -3.16
N ASP A 153 11.82 7.24 -2.40
CA ASP A 153 13.04 7.89 -2.86
C ASP A 153 13.64 7.14 -4.06
N TRP A 154 13.71 5.81 -3.98
CA TRP A 154 14.18 4.98 -5.10
C TRP A 154 13.31 5.12 -6.35
N VAL A 155 11.99 5.12 -6.18
CA VAL A 155 11.04 5.33 -7.27
C VAL A 155 11.24 6.73 -7.86
N LYS A 156 11.38 7.77 -7.03
CA LYS A 156 11.60 9.15 -7.46
C LYS A 156 12.89 9.33 -8.26
N GLU A 157 13.99 8.76 -7.80
CA GLU A 157 15.29 8.82 -8.47
C GLU A 157 15.21 8.27 -9.90
N GLU A 158 14.63 7.08 -10.05
CA GLU A 158 14.50 6.41 -11.36
C GLU A 158 13.46 7.09 -12.26
N PHE A 159 12.40 7.67 -11.69
CA PHE A 159 11.41 8.42 -12.47
C PHE A 159 11.92 9.76 -12.98
N LEU A 160 12.69 10.48 -12.17
CA LEU A 160 13.19 11.80 -12.51
C LEU A 160 14.52 11.77 -13.27
N ASN A 161 15.04 10.57 -13.59
CA ASN A 161 16.38 10.38 -14.17
C ASN A 161 17.46 11.13 -13.37
N LEU A 162 17.30 11.23 -12.05
CA LEU A 162 18.30 11.80 -11.16
C LEU A 162 19.40 10.75 -10.97
N ARG A 163 20.18 10.48 -12.02
CA ARG A 163 21.47 9.82 -11.87
C ARG A 163 22.36 10.82 -11.12
N LEU A 164 22.45 10.69 -9.80
CA LEU A 164 23.61 11.16 -9.05
C LEU A 164 24.83 10.32 -9.44
#